data_AF-A0A396AGA6-F1
#
_entry.id   AF-A0A396AGA6-F1
#
_cell.length_a   1.000
_cell.length_b   1.000
_cell.length_c   1.000
_cell.angle_alpha   90.00
_cell.angle_beta   90.00
_cell.angle_gamma   90.00
#
_symmetry.space_group_name_H-M   'P 1'
#
loop_
_entity.id
_entity.type
_entity.pdbx_description
1 polymer ?
#
loop_
_entity_poly.entity_id
_entity_poly.type
_entity_poly.pdbx_seq_one_letter_code
_entity_poly.pdbx_strand_id
1 'polypeptide(L)'
;MSERYKKLTSHGAISIPVAMRRDIGLQGGDPMQVSQEGGRIIIESYVPRCVFCGNTENVKKIEGKGICASCARKAIALLEGGKD
;
A
#
# COMPACT_ATOMS: atom_id res chain seq x y z
N MET A 1 20.24 4.80 -9.32
CA MET A 1 19.29 5.65 -8.57
C MET A 1 18.99 6.87 -9.42
N SER A 2 17.72 7.15 -9.73
CA SER A 2 17.34 8.38 -10.43
C SER A 2 16.94 9.43 -9.39
N GLU A 3 17.85 10.34 -9.05
CA GLU A 3 17.50 11.49 -8.22
C GLU A 3 16.71 12.50 -9.02
N ARG A 4 15.59 12.97 -8.45
CA ARG A 4 14.76 14.02 -9.04
C ARG A 4 14.46 15.07 -7.99
N TYR A 5 14.80 16.32 -8.27
CA TYR A 5 14.53 17.43 -7.36
C TYR A 5 13.09 17.94 -7.54
N LYS A 6 12.40 18.16 -6.42
CA LYS A 6 11.12 18.86 -6.39
C LYS A 6 11.14 19.97 -5.35
N LYS A 7 10.55 21.11 -5.74
CA LYS A 7 10.34 22.22 -4.83
C LYS A 7 9.17 21.90 -3.90
N LEU A 8 9.34 22.23 -2.63
CA LEU A 8 8.27 22.23 -1.65
C LEU A 8 7.26 23.33 -2.00
N THR A 9 5.96 23.03 -1.87
CA THR A 9 4.93 24.06 -2.05
C THR A 9 4.91 25.03 -0.86
N SER A 10 4.19 26.15 -1.01
CA SER A 10 3.95 27.12 0.07
C SER A 10 3.30 26.52 1.33
N HIS A 11 2.61 25.38 1.17
CA HIS A 11 1.93 24.67 2.27
C HIS A 11 2.73 23.47 2.78
N GLY A 12 4.00 23.33 2.39
CA GLY A 12 4.86 22.25 2.90
C GLY A 12 4.64 20.89 2.23
N ALA A 13 3.98 20.82 1.06
CA ALA A 13 3.75 19.57 0.34
C ALA A 13 4.85 19.30 -0.69
N ILE A 14 5.19 18.02 -0.90
CA ILE A 14 6.04 17.54 -1.99
C ILE A 14 5.27 16.57 -2.88
N SER A 15 5.51 16.63 -4.19
CA SER A 15 4.88 15.74 -5.16
C SER A 15 5.81 14.59 -5.54
N ILE A 16 5.31 13.35 -5.55
CA ILE A 16 6.05 12.17 -6.00
C ILE A 16 5.91 12.05 -7.53
N PRO A 17 7.02 12.06 -8.29
CA PRO A 17 6.98 11.91 -9.76
C PRO A 17 6.18 10.68 -10.20
N VAL A 18 5.47 10.82 -11.33
CA VAL A 18 4.59 9.75 -11.86
C VAL A 18 5.34 8.44 -12.14
N ALA A 19 6.60 8.51 -12.61
CA ALA A 19 7.43 7.32 -12.85
C ALA A 19 7.64 6.54 -11.55
N MET A 20 8.10 7.22 -10.49
CA MET A 20 8.29 6.61 -9.18
C MET A 20 6.98 6.02 -8.65
N ARG A 21 5.86 6.76 -8.72
CA ARG A 21 4.56 6.25 -8.28
C ARG A 21 4.16 4.96 -9.00
N ARG A 22 4.41 4.84 -10.30
CA ARG A 22 4.12 3.61 -11.06
C ARG A 22 5.03 2.45 -10.65
N ASP A 23 6.32 2.72 -10.44
CA ASP A 23 7.30 1.71 -10.06
C ASP A 23 6.96 1.04 -8.71
N ILE A 24 6.41 1.82 -7.76
CA ILE A 24 5.97 1.31 -6.44
C ILE A 24 4.45 1.15 -6.31
N GLY A 25 3.70 1.29 -7.40
CA GLY A 25 2.25 1.05 -7.44
C GLY A 25 1.37 2.02 -6.63
N LEU A 26 1.86 3.23 -6.32
CA LEU A 26 1.09 4.24 -5.57
C LEU A 26 0.05 4.95 -6.45
N GLN A 27 -1.16 5.07 -5.92
CA GLN A 27 -2.28 5.80 -6.51
C GLN A 27 -2.58 7.09 -5.73
N GLY A 28 -3.26 8.03 -6.40
CA GLY A 28 -3.71 9.24 -5.72
C GLY A 28 -4.74 8.89 -4.64
N GLY A 29 -4.50 9.37 -3.42
CA GLY A 29 -5.36 9.06 -2.26
C GLY A 29 -4.95 7.83 -1.47
N ASP A 30 -3.88 7.11 -1.87
CA ASP A 30 -3.37 6.02 -1.05
C ASP A 30 -2.85 6.55 0.30
N PRO A 31 -3.18 5.88 1.41
CA PRO A 31 -2.67 6.25 2.72
C PRO A 31 -1.16 5.98 2.79
N MET A 32 -0.41 6.93 3.34
CA MET A 32 1.04 6.85 3.48
C MET A 32 1.43 7.05 4.93
N GLN A 33 2.47 6.34 5.36
CA GLN A 33 3.09 6.52 6.67
C GLN A 33 4.26 7.46 6.49
N VAL A 34 4.35 8.48 7.34
CA VAL A 34 5.43 9.45 7.34
C VAL A 34 6.13 9.38 8.68
N SER A 35 7.44 9.16 8.67
CA SER A 35 8.28 9.11 9.87
C SER A 35 9.56 9.93 9.68
N GLN A 36 10.26 10.22 10.77
CA GLN A 36 11.51 10.97 10.76
C GLN A 36 12.60 10.15 11.45
N GLU A 37 13.75 10.02 10.78
CA GLU A 37 14.91 9.32 11.32
C GLU A 37 16.20 9.95 10.78
N GLY A 38 17.16 10.29 11.65
CA GLY A 38 18.47 10.79 11.23
C GLY A 38 18.41 12.05 10.34
N GLY A 39 17.43 12.93 10.55
CA GLY A 39 17.22 14.13 9.73
C GLY A 39 16.59 13.87 8.36
N ARG A 40 16.16 12.63 8.08
CA ARG A 40 15.46 12.25 6.84
C ARG A 40 13.97 12.10 7.12
N ILE A 41 13.15 12.45 6.13
CA ILE A 41 11.72 12.11 6.12
C ILE A 41 11.59 10.80 5.33
N ILE A 42 11.03 9.79 5.97
CA ILE A 42 10.78 8.47 5.38
C ILE A 42 9.28 8.39 5.09
N ILE A 43 8.93 8.01 3.86
CA ILE A 43 7.56 7.88 3.40
C ILE A 43 7.37 6.44 2.90
N GLU A 44 6.46 5.71 3.54
CA GLU A 44 6.16 4.31 3.23
C GLU A 44 4.68 4.16 2.90
N SER A 45 4.32 3.20 2.05
CA SER A 45 2.91 2.88 1.81
C SER A 45 2.27 2.40 3.11
N TYR A 46 1.30 3.15 3.64
CA TYR A 46 0.51 2.68 4.77
C TYR A 46 -0.59 1.78 4.23
N VAL A 47 -0.90 0.74 4.98
CA VAL A 47 -2.00 -0.21 4.80
C VAL A 47 -1.71 -1.45 3.94
N PRO A 48 -1.67 -2.65 4.55
CA PRO A 48 -1.87 -3.88 3.81
C PRO A 48 -3.30 -3.87 3.26
N ARG A 49 -3.45 -3.81 1.94
CA ARG A 49 -4.75 -3.95 1.26
C ARG A 49 -4.98 -5.41 0.90
N CYS A 50 -6.22 -5.89 1.05
CA CYS A 50 -6.60 -7.18 0.52
C CYS A 50 -6.48 -7.17 -1.01
N VAL A 51 -5.66 -8.06 -1.57
CA VAL A 51 -5.45 -8.17 -3.02
C VAL A 51 -6.70 -8.59 -3.80
N PHE A 52 -7.71 -9.14 -3.12
CA PHE A 52 -8.94 -9.63 -3.75
C PHE A 52 -10.07 -8.60 -3.76
N CYS A 53 -10.31 -7.91 -2.64
CA CYS A 53 -11.47 -7.03 -2.48
C CYS A 53 -11.11 -5.57 -2.19
N GLY A 54 -9.83 -5.25 -2.02
CA GLY A 54 -9.40 -3.89 -1.74
C GLY A 54 -9.65 -3.40 -0.30
N ASN A 55 -10.22 -4.22 0.58
CA ASN A 55 -10.45 -3.86 1.98
C ASN A 55 -9.12 -3.66 2.73
N THR A 56 -9.14 -2.78 3.72
CA THR A 56 -8.02 -2.42 4.60
C THR A 56 -8.22 -2.95 6.03
N GLU A 57 -9.45 -3.38 6.37
CA GLU A 57 -9.78 -3.95 7.67
C GLU A 57 -9.34 -5.40 7.80
N ASN A 58 -8.71 -5.73 8.94
CA ASN A 58 -8.29 -7.08 9.29
C ASN A 58 -7.47 -7.77 8.19
N VAL A 59 -6.64 -7.00 7.48
CA VAL A 59 -5.76 -7.52 6.44
C VAL A 59 -4.47 -8.05 7.06
N LYS A 60 -4.21 -9.34 6.81
CA LYS A 60 -2.94 -9.98 7.17
C LYS A 60 -2.05 -10.08 5.94
N LYS A 61 -0.73 -9.90 6.13
CA LYS A 61 0.27 -10.13 5.07
C LYS A 61 0.66 -11.60 5.03
N ILE A 62 0.62 -12.19 3.84
CA ILE A 62 1.14 -13.52 3.50
C ILE A 62 1.98 -13.36 2.24
N GLU A 63 3.26 -13.75 2.28
CA GLU A 63 4.20 -13.63 1.15
C GLU A 63 4.22 -12.23 0.50
N GLY A 64 4.16 -11.17 1.32
CA GLY A 64 4.14 -9.78 0.85
C GLY A 64 2.80 -9.31 0.26
N LYS A 65 1.79 -10.17 0.12
CA LYS A 65 0.43 -9.84 -0.32
C LYS A 65 -0.50 -9.70 0.88
N GLY A 66 -1.36 -8.69 0.87
CA GLY A 66 -2.40 -8.55 1.90
C GLY A 66 -3.64 -9.38 1.57
N ILE A 67 -4.20 -10.08 2.54
CA ILE A 67 -5.51 -10.73 2.44
C ILE A 67 -6.35 -10.42 3.67
N CYS A 68 -7.57 -9.93 3.48
CA CYS A 68 -8.50 -9.73 4.60
C CYS A 68 -9.11 -11.06 5.04
N ALA A 69 -9.59 -11.10 6.28
CA ALA A 69 -10.20 -12.30 6.86
C ALA A 69 -11.38 -12.85 6.04
N SER A 70 -12.17 -11.99 5.36
CA SER A 70 -13.30 -12.43 4.54
C SER A 70 -12.86 -13.13 3.25
N CYS A 71 -11.87 -12.59 2.54
CA CYS A 71 -11.31 -13.23 1.35
C CYS A 71 -10.52 -14.49 1.69
N ALA A 72 -9.82 -14.52 2.83
CA ALA A 72 -9.14 -15.72 3.31
C ALA A 72 -10.14 -16.86 3.55
N ARG A 73 -11.29 -16.59 4.20
CA ARG A 73 -12.35 -17.58 4.40
C ARG A 73 -12.92 -18.11 3.08
N LYS A 74 -13.17 -17.23 2.11
CA LYS A 74 -13.64 -17.64 0.77
C LYS A 74 -12.60 -18.52 0.06
N ALA A 75 -11.32 -18.18 0.15
CA ALA A 75 -10.25 -18.96 -0.46
C ALA A 75 -10.13 -20.37 0.16
N ILE A 76 -10.25 -20.49 1.48
CA ILE A 76 -10.27 -21.78 2.17
C ILE A 76 -11.50 -22.61 1.74
N ALA A 77 -12.68 -21.99 1.70
CA ALA A 77 -13.91 -22.68 1.27
C ALA A 77 -13.83 -23.23 -0.17
N LEU A 78 -13.11 -22.55 -1.06
CA LEU A 78 -12.85 -23.02 -2.43
C LEU A 78 -11.92 -24.26 -2.47
N LEU A 79 -11.03 -24.42 -1.49
CA LEU A 79 -10.11 -25.55 -1.39
C LEU A 79 -10.73 -26.75 -0.67
N GLU A 80 -11.63 -26.51 0.29
CA GLU A 80 -12.25 -27.55 1.12
C GLU A 80 -13.44 -28.25 0.44
N GLY A 81 -13.89 -27.80 -0.74
CA GLY A 81 -14.92 -28.49 -1.51
C GLY A 81 -16.28 -28.53 -0.81
N GLY A 82 -16.92 -27.37 -0.63
CA GLY A 82 -18.32 -27.27 -0.23
C GLY A 82 -19.22 -26.94 -1.41
N LYS A 83 -20.16 -27.85 -1.72
CA LYS A 83 -21.30 -27.65 -2.64
C LYS A 83 -22.08 -26.36 -2.31
N ASP A 84 -22.72 -25.84 -3.35
CA ASP A 84 -23.71 -24.76 -3.38
C ASP A 84 -24.57 -24.59 -2.11
#